data_AF-A0A8D1XR17-F1
#
_entry.id   AF-A0A8D1XR17-F1
#
_cell.length_a   1.000
_cell.length_b   1.000
_cell.length_c   1.000
_cell.angle_alpha   90.00
_cell.angle_beta   90.00
_cell.angle_gamma   90.00
#
_symmetry.space_group_name_H-M   'P 1'
#
loop_
_entity.id
_entity.type
_entity.pdbx_description
1 polymer ?
#
loop_
_entity_poly.entity_id
_entity_poly.type
_entity_poly.pdbx_seq_one_letter_code
_entity_poly.pdbx_strand_id
1 'polypeptide(L)'
;MSTTFLQTSSSTFGGGSTRGGSLLAGVGGFGGGSLYGGGGSRSISVSSSRFVSSGSGGGFGGGAGSGLGGGFGGGLGGGLGGGFGGGFAGSFGGGFGDFGGGNGGLLAGNEKITMQNLNDRLASYLDKVRALEEANADLEVKIHDWYKKQSPSSPERDYSPYFKTMEELRDKIRAAAIDNSRVILEIDNARLAADDFRLKYENELALRQGVEADINGLRRVLDELTLTKTDLEMQIESLNEELAYLKKNHEEEMKEFSNQLAGQVNVEMDAAPGVDLTRVLAEMREQYEAIAEKNRRDAEAWFFSKTEELNKEVASNTEMIQTSKTEITDLRRTVQGLEIELQSQLSMKAGLESSLAETECRYATQLQQIQGLIGGLETQLSELRSEMECQNQEYKILLEGQDARMAGIGTREASLGGGGGKVRINVEESVDGKVVSSRKREI
;
A
#
# COMPACT_ATOMS: atom_id res chain seq x y z
N MET A 1 62.81 40.06 41.74
CA MET A 1 64.21 40.22 41.30
C MET A 1 64.64 38.90 40.71
N SER A 2 64.42 38.72 39.41
CA SER A 2 64.80 37.49 38.70
C SER A 2 66.17 37.70 38.09
N THR A 3 67.14 36.94 38.58
CA THR A 3 68.44 36.73 37.95
C THR A 3 68.48 35.32 37.38
N THR A 4 68.78 35.29 36.09
CA THR A 4 69.03 34.20 35.16
C THR A 4 70.06 33.18 35.66
N PHE A 5 69.92 31.90 35.27
CA PHE A 5 71.06 31.02 34.99
C PHE A 5 70.70 29.93 33.95
N LEU A 6 71.52 29.85 32.90
CA LEU A 6 71.62 28.80 31.87
C LEU A 6 72.07 27.46 32.54
N GLN A 7 72.02 26.23 31.98
CA GLN A 7 72.41 25.71 30.65
C GLN A 7 72.23 24.18 30.70
N THR A 8 71.78 23.47 29.65
CA THR A 8 72.53 22.36 28.98
C THR A 8 71.72 21.64 27.89
N SER A 9 72.47 21.29 26.85
CA SER A 9 72.08 20.77 25.53
C SER A 9 71.91 19.25 25.51
N SER A 10 71.11 18.74 24.57
CA SER A 10 71.43 17.46 23.89
C SER A 10 70.94 17.47 22.43
N SER A 11 71.72 16.79 21.62
CA SER A 11 71.89 16.87 20.17
C SER A 11 70.78 16.26 19.32
N THR A 12 70.39 16.96 18.25
CA THR A 12 69.68 16.40 17.09
C THR A 12 70.68 15.91 16.03
N PHE A 13 70.55 14.64 15.67
CA PHE A 13 71.28 13.98 14.59
C PHE A 13 70.59 14.28 13.25
N GLY A 14 71.36 14.77 12.29
CA GLY A 14 70.91 15.14 10.95
C GLY A 14 70.76 13.95 10.00
N GLY A 15 69.86 14.10 9.03
CA GLY A 15 69.74 13.24 7.85
C GLY A 15 69.30 14.09 6.66
N GLY A 16 70.22 14.28 5.72
CA GLY A 16 70.14 15.29 4.66
C GLY A 16 69.26 14.96 3.46
N SER A 17 68.96 16.04 2.76
CA SER A 17 68.30 16.20 1.46
C SER A 17 68.93 15.38 0.33
N THR A 18 68.11 14.89 -0.61
CA THR A 18 68.48 14.79 -2.03
C THR A 18 67.31 15.17 -2.93
N ARG A 19 67.44 16.34 -3.57
CA ARG A 19 66.74 16.71 -4.80
C ARG A 19 67.29 15.88 -5.96
N GLY A 20 66.42 15.48 -6.88
CA GLY A 20 66.83 14.94 -8.19
C GLY A 20 65.64 14.91 -9.16
N GLY A 21 65.51 15.96 -9.98
CA GLY A 21 64.64 15.97 -11.15
C GLY A 21 65.43 15.69 -12.42
N SER A 22 64.88 14.87 -13.31
CA SER A 22 65.00 14.95 -14.78
C SER A 22 64.36 13.69 -15.39
N LEU A 23 63.32 13.82 -16.21
CA LEU A 23 63.32 14.00 -17.67
C LEU A 23 63.26 12.68 -18.47
N LEU A 24 62.16 12.59 -19.22
CA LEU A 24 62.05 12.21 -20.64
C LEU A 24 62.22 10.76 -21.13
N ALA A 25 61.33 10.49 -22.10
CA ALA A 25 61.32 9.47 -23.16
C ALA A 25 61.12 8.03 -22.69
N GLY A 26 60.26 7.19 -23.25
CA GLY A 26 59.48 7.12 -24.50
C GLY A 26 59.10 5.63 -24.59
N VAL A 27 57.97 5.17 -25.12
CA VAL A 27 57.64 5.01 -26.55
C VAL A 27 56.51 3.96 -26.57
N GLY A 28 55.56 4.14 -27.48
CA GLY A 28 54.76 3.05 -28.08
C GLY A 28 53.36 2.88 -27.47
N GLY A 29 52.25 2.99 -28.18
CA GLY A 29 52.02 3.06 -29.62
C GLY A 29 50.87 2.12 -30.02
N PHE A 30 49.96 2.66 -30.84
CA PHE A 30 48.94 2.02 -31.69
C PHE A 30 47.52 1.79 -31.16
N GLY A 31 46.58 2.40 -31.88
CA GLY A 31 45.24 1.83 -32.14
C GLY A 31 44.13 2.86 -32.32
N GLY A 32 44.11 3.57 -33.46
CA GLY A 32 43.01 4.47 -33.83
C GLY A 32 41.78 3.74 -34.39
N GLY A 33 40.63 4.41 -34.29
CA GLY A 33 39.38 4.03 -34.94
C GLY A 33 38.35 5.15 -34.79
N SER A 34 38.30 6.04 -35.79
CA SER A 34 37.26 7.06 -35.97
C SER A 34 36.05 6.43 -36.67
N LEU A 35 34.84 6.71 -36.19
CA LEU A 35 33.66 6.76 -37.06
C LEU A 35 32.61 7.72 -36.50
N TYR A 36 32.14 8.55 -37.42
CA TYR A 36 31.23 9.67 -37.27
C TYR A 36 29.78 9.21 -37.41
N GLY A 37 28.86 9.87 -36.72
CA GLY A 37 27.49 10.09 -37.20
C GLY A 37 26.38 9.25 -36.59
N GLY A 38 25.32 9.93 -36.15
CA GLY A 38 23.98 9.34 -35.96
C GLY A 38 23.32 9.75 -34.66
N GLY A 39 22.44 10.76 -34.74
CA GLY A 39 21.58 11.16 -33.62
C GLY A 39 20.62 10.05 -33.20
N GLY A 40 20.17 10.12 -31.95
CA GLY A 40 19.21 9.17 -31.41
C GLY A 40 19.14 9.26 -29.90
N SER A 41 18.15 10.00 -29.42
CA SER A 41 17.62 9.97 -28.07
C SER A 41 17.55 8.57 -27.48
N ARG A 42 18.13 8.40 -26.27
CA ARG A 42 17.66 7.50 -25.19
C ARG A 42 18.63 7.62 -24.00
N SER A 43 18.12 8.19 -22.92
CA SER A 43 18.73 8.22 -21.59
C SER A 43 18.87 6.79 -21.06
N ILE A 44 20.11 6.38 -20.76
CA ILE A 44 20.42 5.17 -20.01
C ILE A 44 20.43 5.55 -18.54
N SER A 45 19.52 4.94 -17.76
CA SER A 45 19.47 5.05 -16.30
C SER A 45 20.70 4.39 -15.69
N VAL A 46 21.44 5.15 -14.89
CA VAL A 46 22.44 4.63 -13.95
C VAL A 46 21.74 4.48 -12.61
N SER A 47 21.49 3.24 -12.20
CA SER A 47 21.12 2.91 -10.82
C SER A 47 22.34 3.11 -9.94
N SER A 48 22.36 4.21 -9.20
CA SER A 48 23.29 4.41 -8.09
C SER A 48 22.58 4.04 -6.79
N SER A 49 23.03 2.94 -6.19
CA SER A 49 22.71 2.52 -4.83
C SER A 49 23.03 3.66 -3.86
N ARG A 50 22.00 4.24 -3.25
CA ARG A 50 22.17 5.14 -2.10
C ARG A 50 21.82 4.43 -0.81
N PHE A 51 22.88 4.32 -0.02
CA PHE A 51 22.95 4.10 1.40
C PHE A 51 21.82 4.77 2.19
N VAL A 52 21.30 3.99 3.12
CA VAL A 52 20.40 4.40 4.19
C VAL A 52 21.17 5.34 5.12
N SER A 53 20.67 6.55 5.30
CA SER A 53 21.10 7.45 6.37
C SER A 53 19.90 7.68 7.28
N SER A 54 19.94 7.04 8.43
CA SER A 54 19.05 7.27 9.57
C SER A 54 19.20 8.71 10.05
N GLY A 55 18.08 9.45 10.08
CA GLY A 55 17.98 10.75 10.74
C GLY A 55 16.69 10.79 11.54
N SER A 56 16.77 10.47 12.83
CA SER A 56 15.69 10.70 13.79
C SER A 56 15.48 12.19 13.98
N GLY A 57 14.28 12.66 13.62
CA GLY A 57 13.79 14.00 13.96
C GLY A 57 12.32 13.88 14.38
N GLY A 58 12.08 14.01 15.69
CA GLY A 58 10.74 14.02 16.26
C GLY A 58 9.96 15.26 15.82
N GLY A 59 8.70 15.06 15.45
CA GLY A 59 7.76 16.11 15.12
C GLY A 59 6.33 15.66 15.42
N PHE A 60 5.65 16.40 16.29
CA PHE A 60 4.23 16.29 16.57
C PHE A 60 3.41 16.46 15.28
N GLY A 61 2.50 15.53 15.02
CA GLY A 61 1.53 15.64 13.93
C GLY A 61 0.33 14.76 14.20
N GLY A 62 -0.73 15.35 14.77
CA GLY A 62 -2.03 14.69 14.91
C GLY A 62 -2.66 14.45 13.55
N GLY A 63 -2.86 13.18 13.21
CA GLY A 63 -3.64 12.74 12.05
C GLY A 63 -4.81 11.90 12.52
N ALA A 64 -6.00 12.50 12.57
CA ALA A 64 -7.26 11.77 12.69
C ALA A 64 -7.55 11.08 11.36
N GLY A 65 -7.10 9.83 11.23
CA GLY A 65 -7.46 8.95 10.12
C GLY A 65 -8.75 8.20 10.43
N SER A 66 -9.90 8.77 10.05
CA SER A 66 -11.17 8.04 10.04
C SER A 66 -11.22 7.14 8.80
N GLY A 67 -10.76 5.90 8.95
CA GLY A 67 -10.95 4.83 7.96
C GLY A 67 -12.17 4.00 8.34
N LEU A 68 -13.33 4.34 7.80
CA LEU A 68 -14.50 3.45 7.79
C LEU A 68 -14.82 3.11 6.34
N GLY A 69 -14.18 2.04 5.86
CA GLY A 69 -14.65 1.27 4.71
C GLY A 69 -15.71 0.29 5.19
N GLY A 70 -16.96 0.47 4.75
CA GLY A 70 -18.06 -0.44 5.00
C GLY A 70 -18.86 -0.65 3.73
N GLY A 71 -18.62 -1.77 3.06
CA GLY A 71 -19.42 -2.24 1.94
C GLY A 71 -20.56 -3.16 2.39
N PHE A 72 -21.69 -3.02 1.67
CA PHE A 72 -22.76 -4.00 1.43
C PHE A 72 -23.63 -4.58 2.57
N GLY A 73 -24.95 -4.57 2.32
CA GLY A 73 -25.81 -5.68 2.72
C GLY A 73 -27.01 -5.40 3.64
N GLY A 74 -27.89 -4.46 3.29
CA GLY A 74 -29.18 -4.29 3.97
C GLY A 74 -30.30 -5.11 3.32
N GLY A 75 -30.45 -6.38 3.72
CA GLY A 75 -31.59 -7.22 3.35
C GLY A 75 -32.85 -6.82 4.12
N LEU A 76 -33.91 -6.40 3.42
CA LEU A 76 -35.25 -6.23 3.97
C LEU A 76 -35.94 -7.60 4.04
N GLY A 77 -35.64 -8.37 5.08
CA GLY A 77 -36.37 -9.57 5.47
C GLY A 77 -37.46 -9.22 6.49
N GLY A 78 -38.64 -8.83 6.01
CA GLY A 78 -39.82 -8.63 6.85
C GLY A 78 -40.49 -9.97 7.15
N GLY A 79 -40.28 -10.48 8.37
CA GLY A 79 -41.02 -11.60 8.92
C GLY A 79 -42.45 -11.19 9.27
N LEU A 80 -43.43 -11.94 8.74
CA LEU A 80 -44.77 -12.02 9.31
C LEU A 80 -45.12 -13.49 9.46
N GLY A 81 -45.02 -13.94 10.72
CA GLY A 81 -45.61 -15.19 11.17
C GLY A 81 -47.14 -15.09 11.13
N GLY A 82 -47.77 -16.20 10.79
CA GLY A 82 -49.22 -16.35 10.75
C GLY A 82 -49.57 -17.81 10.51
N GLY A 83 -49.39 -18.63 11.54
CA GLY A 83 -49.92 -19.98 11.55
C GLY A 83 -51.44 -19.94 11.69
N PHE A 84 -52.14 -20.71 10.86
CA PHE A 84 -53.44 -21.28 11.20
C PHE A 84 -53.59 -22.59 10.44
N GLY A 85 -53.16 -23.68 11.09
CA GLY A 85 -53.64 -25.02 10.77
C GLY A 85 -55.04 -25.17 11.38
N GLY A 86 -55.98 -25.66 10.58
CA GLY A 86 -57.35 -25.90 11.01
C GLY A 86 -58.02 -26.85 10.04
N GLY A 87 -57.78 -28.14 10.23
CA GLY A 87 -58.57 -29.19 9.60
C GLY A 87 -59.98 -29.20 10.16
N PHE A 88 -60.96 -29.43 9.30
CA PHE A 88 -62.27 -29.92 9.70
C PHE A 88 -62.68 -31.04 8.76
N ALA A 89 -62.74 -32.24 9.33
CA ALA A 89 -63.26 -33.45 8.72
C ALA A 89 -64.53 -33.87 9.49
N GLY A 90 -65.48 -34.46 8.76
CA GLY A 90 -66.67 -35.13 9.29
C GLY A 90 -67.91 -34.23 9.35
N SER A 91 -69.14 -34.71 9.16
CA SER A 91 -69.71 -36.03 8.89
C SER A 91 -71.23 -35.81 8.70
N PHE A 92 -71.96 -36.86 8.34
CA PHE A 92 -73.44 -37.01 8.30
C PHE A 92 -74.11 -36.46 7.03
N GLY A 93 -74.96 -37.19 6.31
CA GLY A 93 -75.66 -38.44 6.60
C GLY A 93 -77.15 -38.29 6.28
N GLY A 94 -77.72 -39.27 5.56
CA GLY A 94 -79.15 -39.60 5.64
C GLY A 94 -80.05 -39.04 4.53
N GLY A 95 -80.80 -39.93 3.87
CA GLY A 95 -81.89 -39.56 2.99
C GLY A 95 -82.44 -40.69 2.11
N PHE A 96 -82.70 -41.85 2.70
CA PHE A 96 -83.44 -42.98 2.09
C PHE A 96 -84.95 -42.75 2.30
N GLY A 97 -85.77 -43.13 1.31
CA GLY A 97 -87.23 -43.24 1.38
C GLY A 97 -87.72 -43.47 -0.05
N ASP A 98 -88.05 -44.66 -0.54
CA ASP A 98 -88.92 -45.74 -0.02
C ASP A 98 -90.35 -45.29 0.30
N PHE A 99 -91.25 -45.58 -0.65
CA PHE A 99 -92.67 -45.95 -0.55
C PHE A 99 -93.11 -46.12 -2.02
N GLY A 100 -93.57 -47.27 -2.52
CA GLY A 100 -94.16 -48.42 -1.88
C GLY A 100 -95.49 -48.71 -2.59
N GLY A 101 -95.76 -49.99 -2.85
CA GLY A 101 -97.12 -50.49 -3.10
C GLY A 101 -97.44 -50.85 -4.55
N GLY A 102 -97.39 -52.15 -4.85
CA GLY A 102 -97.75 -52.71 -6.14
C GLY A 102 -99.25 -52.95 -6.32
N ASN A 103 -99.63 -53.31 -7.54
CA ASN A 103 -100.38 -54.54 -7.77
C ASN A 103 -100.27 -54.97 -9.25
N GLY A 104 -100.24 -56.29 -9.46
CA GLY A 104 -99.91 -56.92 -10.74
C GLY A 104 -100.93 -56.71 -11.86
N GLY A 105 -100.42 -56.74 -13.09
CA GLY A 105 -101.23 -56.64 -14.31
C GLY A 105 -100.41 -56.61 -15.60
N LEU A 106 -99.83 -57.76 -15.97
CA LEU A 106 -99.84 -58.26 -17.35
C LEU A 106 -99.13 -57.40 -18.44
N LEU A 107 -97.80 -57.45 -18.49
CA LEU A 107 -96.93 -57.70 -19.68
C LEU A 107 -97.37 -57.20 -21.09
N ALA A 108 -98.01 -56.03 -21.20
CA ALA A 108 -98.30 -55.37 -22.50
C ALA A 108 -98.20 -53.82 -22.47
N GLY A 109 -97.82 -53.22 -21.33
CA GLY A 109 -97.71 -51.76 -21.14
C GLY A 109 -96.28 -51.22 -20.91
N ASN A 110 -95.26 -52.09 -20.91
CA ASN A 110 -93.90 -51.72 -20.53
C ASN A 110 -93.25 -50.75 -21.53
N GLU A 111 -93.45 -50.94 -22.83
CA GLU A 111 -92.73 -50.17 -23.86
C GLU A 111 -93.18 -48.70 -23.93
N LYS A 112 -94.47 -48.42 -23.71
CA LYS A 112 -95.02 -47.06 -23.75
C LYS A 112 -94.63 -46.24 -22.51
N ILE A 113 -94.59 -46.88 -21.33
CA ILE A 113 -94.16 -46.23 -20.09
C ILE A 113 -92.64 -46.02 -20.09
N THR A 114 -91.86 -46.96 -20.64
CA THR A 114 -90.42 -46.74 -20.85
C THR A 114 -90.17 -45.64 -21.87
N MET A 115 -90.95 -45.55 -22.96
CA MET A 115 -90.85 -44.45 -23.93
C MET A 115 -91.25 -43.10 -23.34
N GLN A 116 -92.26 -43.06 -22.46
CA GLN A 116 -92.61 -41.84 -21.72
C GLN A 116 -91.49 -41.43 -20.75
N ASN A 117 -90.94 -42.38 -19.98
CA ASN A 117 -89.85 -42.09 -19.06
C ASN A 117 -88.57 -41.60 -19.79
N LEU A 118 -88.26 -42.18 -20.96
CA LEU A 118 -87.19 -41.67 -21.82
C LEU A 118 -87.48 -40.28 -22.37
N ASN A 119 -88.73 -40.01 -22.78
CA ASN A 119 -89.14 -38.68 -23.24
C ASN A 119 -89.09 -37.64 -22.11
N ASP A 120 -89.56 -37.97 -20.91
CA ASP A 120 -89.49 -37.10 -19.73
C ASP A 120 -88.04 -36.83 -19.34
N ARG A 121 -87.17 -37.84 -19.47
CA ARG A 121 -85.74 -37.69 -19.25
C ARG A 121 -85.09 -36.84 -20.34
N LEU A 122 -85.46 -37.00 -21.61
CA LEU A 122 -85.01 -36.14 -22.72
C LEU A 122 -85.49 -34.69 -22.53
N ALA A 123 -86.73 -34.48 -22.10
CA ALA A 123 -87.25 -33.16 -21.77
C ALA A 123 -86.44 -32.54 -20.63
N SER A 124 -86.15 -33.30 -19.56
CA SER A 124 -85.30 -32.83 -18.47
C SER A 124 -83.85 -32.54 -18.90
N TYR A 125 -83.31 -33.30 -19.86
CA TYR A 125 -82.00 -33.03 -20.45
C TYR A 125 -82.02 -31.77 -21.31
N LEU A 126 -83.06 -31.56 -22.13
CA LEU A 126 -83.23 -30.35 -22.94
C LEU A 126 -83.40 -29.10 -22.08
N ASP A 127 -84.17 -29.19 -20.99
CA ASP A 127 -84.32 -28.09 -20.04
C ASP A 127 -82.99 -27.80 -19.32
N LYS A 128 -82.21 -28.84 -18.99
CA LYS A 128 -80.89 -28.67 -18.40
C LYS A 128 -79.87 -28.08 -19.38
N VAL A 129 -79.94 -28.45 -20.67
CA VAL A 129 -79.11 -27.85 -21.72
C VAL A 129 -79.46 -26.38 -21.89
N ARG A 130 -80.75 -26.02 -21.95
CA ARG A 130 -81.18 -24.61 -22.01
C ARG A 130 -80.73 -23.80 -20.80
N ALA A 131 -80.87 -24.34 -19.59
CA ALA A 131 -80.40 -23.67 -18.38
C ALA A 131 -78.87 -23.48 -18.36
N LEU A 132 -78.12 -24.45 -18.90
CA LEU A 132 -76.67 -24.33 -19.05
C LEU A 132 -76.28 -23.32 -20.14
N GLU A 133 -76.99 -23.28 -21.27
CA GLU A 133 -76.79 -22.28 -22.33
C GLU A 133 -77.05 -20.86 -21.82
N GLU A 134 -78.13 -20.66 -21.05
CA GLU A 134 -78.44 -19.36 -20.43
C GLU A 134 -77.38 -18.95 -19.40
N ALA A 135 -76.96 -19.88 -18.53
CA ALA A 135 -75.89 -19.62 -17.57
C ALA A 135 -74.54 -19.32 -18.26
N ASN A 136 -74.26 -19.97 -19.39
CA ASN A 136 -73.04 -19.74 -20.15
C ASN A 136 -73.05 -18.37 -20.83
N ALA A 137 -74.19 -17.97 -21.41
CA ALA A 137 -74.38 -16.62 -21.97
C ALA A 137 -74.20 -15.53 -20.90
N ASP A 138 -74.75 -15.74 -19.70
CA ASP A 138 -74.57 -14.84 -18.56
C ASP A 138 -73.10 -14.72 -18.12
N LEU A 139 -72.36 -15.83 -18.13
CA LEU A 139 -70.93 -15.84 -17.81
C LEU A 139 -70.10 -15.15 -18.88
N GLU A 140 -70.41 -15.34 -20.17
CA GLU A 140 -69.76 -14.64 -21.28
C GLU A 140 -69.94 -13.12 -21.17
N VAL A 141 -71.15 -12.65 -20.85
CA VAL A 141 -71.41 -11.22 -20.63
C VAL A 141 -70.62 -10.69 -19.43
N LYS A 142 -70.55 -11.44 -18.32
CA LYS A 142 -69.76 -11.05 -17.14
C LYS A 142 -68.27 -11.00 -17.44
N ILE A 143 -67.73 -11.94 -18.21
CA ILE A 143 -66.33 -11.96 -18.65
C ILE A 143 -66.06 -10.75 -19.54
N HIS A 144 -66.93 -10.49 -20.52
CA HIS A 144 -66.79 -9.33 -21.40
C HIS A 144 -66.83 -8.01 -20.63
N ASP A 145 -67.77 -7.83 -19.71
CA ASP A 145 -67.86 -6.65 -18.86
C ASP A 145 -66.66 -6.51 -17.91
N TRP A 146 -66.14 -7.63 -17.41
CA TRP A 146 -64.93 -7.63 -16.59
C TRP A 146 -63.70 -7.21 -17.40
N TYR A 147 -63.53 -7.73 -18.62
CA TYR A 147 -62.48 -7.29 -19.54
C TYR A 147 -62.63 -5.84 -19.97
N LYS A 148 -63.85 -5.33 -20.13
CA LYS A 148 -64.07 -3.91 -20.46
C LYS A 148 -63.77 -2.99 -19.28
N LYS A 149 -64.02 -3.43 -18.04
CA LYS A 149 -63.67 -2.73 -16.80
C LYS A 149 -62.19 -2.84 -16.44
N GLN A 150 -61.54 -3.96 -16.81
CA GLN A 150 -60.10 -4.17 -16.64
C GLN A 150 -59.27 -3.69 -17.82
N SER A 151 -59.87 -3.46 -18.99
CA SER A 151 -59.22 -2.83 -20.13
C SER A 151 -58.68 -1.50 -19.61
N PRO A 152 -57.35 -1.33 -19.51
CA PRO A 152 -56.77 -0.28 -18.69
C PRO A 152 -57.09 1.08 -19.31
N SER A 153 -58.17 1.68 -18.82
CA SER A 153 -58.37 3.12 -18.80
C SER A 153 -57.66 3.74 -17.59
N SER A 154 -56.68 3.03 -17.02
CA SER A 154 -55.59 3.70 -16.33
C SER A 154 -54.80 4.46 -17.39
N PRO A 155 -54.66 5.80 -17.28
CA PRO A 155 -53.80 6.53 -18.19
C PRO A 155 -52.42 5.85 -18.19
N GLU A 156 -51.80 5.69 -19.37
CA GLU A 156 -50.38 5.36 -19.43
C GLU A 156 -49.69 6.21 -18.35
N ARG A 157 -49.11 5.56 -17.33
CA ARG A 157 -48.39 6.28 -16.30
C ARG A 157 -47.25 6.99 -17.02
N ASP A 158 -47.40 8.28 -17.27
CA ASP A 158 -46.41 9.07 -17.99
C ASP A 158 -45.12 9.11 -17.16
N TYR A 159 -44.19 8.20 -17.44
CA TYR A 159 -42.88 8.16 -16.79
C TYR A 159 -41.89 9.20 -17.34
N SER A 160 -42.30 9.98 -18.34
CA SER A 160 -41.53 11.04 -18.99
C SER A 160 -40.85 12.02 -18.02
N PRO A 161 -41.51 12.50 -16.93
CA PRO A 161 -40.86 13.38 -15.96
C PRO A 161 -39.70 12.72 -15.21
N TYR A 162 -39.79 11.41 -14.93
CA TYR A 162 -38.73 10.67 -14.25
C TYR A 162 -37.48 10.55 -15.11
N PHE A 163 -37.63 10.30 -16.42
CA PHE A 163 -36.49 10.27 -17.34
C PHE A 163 -35.75 11.60 -17.39
N LYS A 164 -36.47 12.72 -17.36
CA LYS A 164 -35.86 14.06 -17.29
C LYS A 164 -35.05 14.23 -16.00
N THR A 165 -35.62 13.87 -14.84
CA THR A 165 -34.89 13.94 -13.56
C THR A 165 -33.67 12.99 -13.52
N MET A 166 -33.77 11.81 -14.13
CA MET A 166 -32.67 10.86 -14.22
C MET A 166 -31.53 11.41 -15.08
N GLU A 167 -31.83 12.04 -16.21
CA GLU A 167 -30.77 12.63 -17.06
C GLU A 167 -30.13 13.85 -16.39
N GLU A 168 -30.92 14.71 -15.73
CA GLU A 168 -30.37 15.82 -14.92
C GLU A 168 -29.45 15.33 -13.79
N LEU A 169 -29.79 14.21 -13.13
CA LEU A 169 -28.92 13.60 -12.13
C LEU A 169 -27.65 13.01 -12.74
N ARG A 170 -27.74 12.37 -13.92
CA ARG A 170 -26.58 11.86 -14.64
C ARG A 170 -25.64 12.98 -15.05
N ASP A 171 -26.17 14.10 -15.53
CA ASP A 171 -25.36 15.27 -15.87
C ASP A 171 -24.66 15.86 -14.65
N LYS A 172 -25.35 15.96 -13.51
CA LYS A 172 -24.73 16.38 -12.24
C LYS A 172 -23.61 15.44 -11.80
N ILE A 173 -23.80 14.12 -11.93
CA ILE A 173 -22.77 13.13 -11.62
C ILE A 173 -21.56 13.28 -12.55
N ARG A 174 -21.78 13.44 -13.86
CA ARG A 174 -20.72 13.66 -14.84
C ARG A 174 -19.94 14.95 -14.54
N ALA A 175 -20.64 16.05 -14.28
CA ALA A 175 -20.02 17.32 -13.91
C ALA A 175 -19.19 17.18 -12.63
N ALA A 176 -19.75 16.56 -11.58
CA ALA A 176 -19.03 16.30 -10.33
C ALA A 176 -17.81 15.39 -10.52
N ALA A 177 -17.87 14.40 -11.42
CA ALA A 177 -16.73 13.54 -11.74
C ALA A 177 -15.60 14.30 -12.46
N ILE A 178 -15.95 15.22 -13.36
CA ILE A 178 -14.98 16.11 -14.04
C ILE A 178 -14.33 17.05 -13.02
N ASP A 179 -15.14 17.68 -12.16
CA ASP A 179 -14.64 18.58 -11.11
C ASP A 179 -13.75 17.84 -10.11
N ASN A 180 -14.13 16.62 -9.72
CA ASN A 180 -13.30 15.76 -8.87
C ASN A 180 -11.95 15.44 -9.53
N SER A 181 -11.96 15.08 -10.82
CA SER A 181 -10.74 14.82 -11.58
C SER A 181 -9.84 16.06 -11.66
N ARG A 182 -10.44 17.25 -11.87
CA ARG A 182 -9.71 18.52 -11.86
C ARG A 182 -9.06 18.79 -10.50
N VAL A 183 -9.79 18.61 -9.41
CA VAL A 183 -9.25 18.82 -8.06
C VAL A 183 -8.11 17.83 -7.77
N ILE A 184 -8.22 16.58 -8.19
CA ILE A 184 -7.13 15.60 -8.06
C ILE A 184 -5.87 16.08 -8.79
N LEU A 185 -6.00 16.59 -10.02
CA LEU A 185 -4.86 17.13 -10.77
C LEU A 185 -4.24 18.36 -10.09
N GLU A 186 -5.06 19.25 -9.53
CA GLU A 186 -4.58 20.41 -8.77
C GLU A 186 -3.84 19.97 -7.49
N ILE A 187 -4.32 18.93 -6.80
CA ILE A 187 -3.64 18.33 -5.64
C ILE A 187 -2.29 17.73 -6.05
N ASP A 188 -2.25 16.95 -7.12
CA ASP A 188 -1.02 16.32 -7.60
C ASP A 188 0.01 17.37 -8.05
N ASN A 189 -0.44 18.45 -8.71
CA ASN A 189 0.41 19.58 -9.06
C ASN A 189 0.99 20.26 -7.81
N ALA A 190 0.14 20.55 -6.82
CA ALA A 190 0.57 21.17 -5.57
C ALA A 190 1.55 20.28 -4.79
N ARG A 191 1.36 18.96 -4.81
CA ARG A 191 2.29 17.98 -4.21
C ARG A 191 3.64 17.98 -4.92
N LEU A 192 3.65 17.93 -6.25
CA LEU A 192 4.89 17.99 -7.04
C LEU A 192 5.64 19.31 -6.81
N ALA A 193 4.93 20.43 -6.72
CA ALA A 193 5.54 21.72 -6.40
C ALA A 193 6.12 21.75 -4.97
N ALA A 194 5.41 21.19 -4.00
CA ALA A 194 5.91 21.08 -2.63
C ALA A 194 7.17 20.21 -2.53
N ASP A 195 7.21 19.08 -3.24
CA ASP A 195 8.39 18.21 -3.30
C ASP A 195 9.58 18.89 -4.00
N ASP A 196 9.35 19.65 -5.07
CA ASP A 196 10.39 20.45 -5.72
C ASP A 196 10.98 21.51 -4.78
N PHE A 197 10.14 22.22 -4.03
CA PHE A 197 10.61 23.17 -3.01
C PHE A 197 11.33 22.48 -1.86
N ARG A 198 10.88 21.30 -1.42
CA ARG A 198 11.56 20.50 -0.40
C ARG A 198 12.97 20.11 -0.84
N LEU A 199 13.11 19.57 -2.07
CA LEU A 199 14.42 19.19 -2.62
C LEU A 199 15.34 20.41 -2.78
N LYS A 200 14.81 21.55 -3.24
CA LYS A 200 15.57 22.80 -3.33
C LYS A 200 16.05 23.28 -1.97
N TYR A 201 15.19 23.21 -0.94
CA TYR A 201 15.54 23.56 0.43
C TYR A 201 16.62 22.63 1.00
N GLU A 202 16.50 21.32 0.80
CA GLU A 202 17.49 20.34 1.26
C GLU A 202 18.86 20.57 0.60
N ASN A 203 18.88 20.88 -0.70
CA ASN A 203 20.12 21.21 -1.42
C ASN A 203 20.74 22.52 -0.90
N GLU A 204 19.95 23.59 -0.77
CA GLU A 204 20.43 24.87 -0.25
C GLU A 204 20.94 24.74 1.20
N LEU A 205 20.25 23.95 2.03
CA LEU A 205 20.70 23.67 3.39
C LEU A 205 22.04 22.94 3.41
N ALA A 206 22.23 21.93 2.55
CA ALA A 206 23.50 21.21 2.44
C ALA A 206 24.64 22.13 1.98
N LEU A 207 24.38 23.00 0.99
CA LEU A 207 25.36 24.00 0.53
C LEU A 207 25.70 24.98 1.65
N ARG A 208 24.70 25.46 2.40
CA ARG A 208 24.89 26.37 3.51
C ARG A 208 25.74 25.76 4.62
N GLN A 209 25.48 24.50 4.98
CA GLN A 209 26.28 23.75 5.94
C GLN A 209 27.74 23.57 5.47
N GLY A 210 27.95 23.34 4.18
CA GLY A 210 29.29 23.29 3.58
C GLY A 210 30.02 24.62 3.73
N VAL A 211 29.38 25.74 3.40
CA VAL A 211 29.95 27.08 3.55
C VAL A 211 30.22 27.42 5.02
N GLU A 212 29.33 27.05 5.94
CA GLU A 212 29.54 27.24 7.38
C GLU A 212 30.74 26.42 7.89
N ALA A 213 30.93 25.20 7.39
CA ALA A 213 32.11 24.39 7.71
C ALA A 213 33.40 25.05 7.19
N ASP A 214 33.39 25.57 5.96
CA ASP A 214 34.52 26.30 5.37
C ASP A 214 34.86 27.57 6.16
N ILE A 215 33.86 28.36 6.55
CA ILE A 215 34.05 29.56 7.39
C ILE A 215 34.69 29.19 8.73
N ASN A 216 34.21 28.11 9.36
CA ASN A 216 34.79 27.63 10.61
C ASN A 216 36.23 27.12 10.41
N GLY A 217 36.52 26.48 9.28
CA GLY A 217 37.89 26.11 8.89
C GLY A 217 38.80 27.33 8.72
N LEU A 218 38.36 28.34 7.99
CA LEU A 218 39.10 29.58 7.78
C LEU A 218 39.35 30.35 9.07
N ARG A 219 38.39 30.34 10.01
CA ARG A 219 38.60 30.91 11.36
C ARG A 219 39.72 30.21 12.12
N ARG A 220 39.78 28.87 12.09
CA ARG A 220 40.88 28.12 12.72
C ARG A 220 42.24 28.46 12.09
N VAL A 221 42.30 28.55 10.76
CA VAL A 221 43.53 28.93 10.05
C VAL A 221 43.96 30.36 10.42
N LEU A 222 43.01 31.28 10.56
CA LEU A 222 43.29 32.65 11.03
C LEU A 222 43.86 32.66 12.46
N ASP A 223 43.29 31.87 13.36
CA ASP A 223 43.77 31.76 14.74
C ASP A 223 45.20 31.18 14.78
N GLU A 224 45.49 30.15 13.98
CA GLU A 224 46.83 29.56 13.84
C GLU A 224 47.84 30.56 13.24
N LEU A 225 47.46 31.29 12.19
CA LEU A 225 48.28 32.37 11.62
C LEU A 225 48.53 33.50 12.64
N THR A 226 47.54 33.80 13.48
CA THR A 226 47.70 34.82 14.52
C THR A 226 48.70 34.35 15.58
N LEU A 227 48.61 33.09 16.03
CA LEU A 227 49.57 32.52 16.97
C LEU A 227 51.00 32.49 16.40
N THR A 228 51.18 32.02 15.17
CA THR A 228 52.50 32.00 14.51
C THR A 228 53.06 33.41 14.29
N LYS A 229 52.21 34.39 13.95
CA LYS A 229 52.61 35.79 13.90
C LYS A 229 53.11 36.27 15.25
N THR A 230 52.38 36.03 16.35
CA THR A 230 52.81 36.46 17.68
C THR A 230 54.11 35.78 18.13
N ASP A 231 54.32 34.52 17.76
CA ASP A 231 55.58 33.80 18.05
C ASP A 231 56.77 34.42 17.29
N LEU A 232 56.60 34.74 16.01
CA LEU A 232 57.61 35.43 15.21
C LEU A 232 57.88 36.85 15.73
N GLU A 233 56.86 37.59 16.17
CA GLU A 233 57.02 38.91 16.79
C GLU A 233 57.84 38.81 18.09
N MET A 234 57.59 37.79 18.92
CA MET A 234 58.37 37.53 20.13
C MET A 234 59.83 37.17 19.81
N GLN A 235 60.07 36.36 18.78
CA GLN A 235 61.42 36.03 18.32
C GLN A 235 62.17 37.27 17.81
N ILE A 236 61.49 38.16 17.07
CA ILE A 236 62.07 39.44 16.60
C ILE A 236 62.44 40.32 17.80
N GLU A 237 61.57 40.44 18.79
CA GLU A 237 61.85 41.25 19.98
C GLU A 237 63.03 40.69 20.78
N SER A 238 63.06 39.37 21.00
CA SER A 238 64.19 38.69 21.64
C SER A 238 65.51 38.95 20.91
N LEU A 239 65.53 38.86 19.58
CA LEU A 239 66.73 39.13 18.79
C LEU A 239 67.13 40.61 18.84
N ASN A 240 66.18 41.54 18.89
CA ASN A 240 66.46 42.97 19.08
C ASN A 240 67.05 43.25 20.47
N GLU A 241 66.54 42.61 21.52
CA GLU A 241 67.08 42.68 22.87
C GLU A 241 68.53 42.15 22.93
N GLU A 242 68.79 40.99 22.32
CA GLU A 242 70.14 40.44 22.20
C GLU A 242 71.09 41.41 21.46
N LEU A 243 70.66 41.98 20.34
CA LEU A 243 71.44 42.93 19.56
C LEU A 243 71.74 44.20 20.37
N ALA A 244 70.75 44.72 21.10
CA ALA A 244 70.92 45.86 22.00
C ALA A 244 71.91 45.55 23.14
N TYR A 245 71.80 44.36 23.74
CA TYR A 245 72.71 43.88 24.77
C TYR A 245 74.15 43.78 24.26
N LEU A 246 74.37 43.16 23.10
CA LEU A 246 75.67 43.04 22.44
C LEU A 246 76.29 44.41 22.12
N LYS A 247 75.49 45.37 21.61
CA LYS A 247 75.95 46.74 21.34
C LYS A 247 76.37 47.47 22.62
N LYS A 248 75.57 47.36 23.67
CA LYS A 248 75.87 47.98 24.97
C LYS A 248 77.14 47.39 25.57
N ASN A 249 77.28 46.07 25.56
CA ASN A 249 78.48 45.39 26.05
C ASN A 249 79.73 45.85 25.28
N HIS A 250 79.63 45.93 23.95
CA HIS A 250 80.74 46.44 23.13
C HIS A 250 81.09 47.90 23.45
N GLU A 251 80.09 48.76 23.67
CA GLU A 251 80.32 50.16 24.06
C GLU A 251 80.98 50.27 25.45
N GLU A 252 80.58 49.44 26.40
CA GLU A 252 81.18 49.34 27.73
C GLU A 252 82.63 48.84 27.65
N GLU A 253 82.91 47.76 26.91
CA GLU A 253 84.26 47.27 26.68
C GLU A 253 85.16 48.33 26.01
N MET A 254 84.65 49.04 25.01
CA MET A 254 85.40 50.13 24.36
C MET A 254 85.65 51.31 25.31
N LYS A 255 84.71 51.64 26.21
CA LYS A 255 84.92 52.63 27.26
C LYS A 255 85.96 52.15 28.26
N GLU A 256 85.94 50.88 28.66
CA GLU A 256 86.95 50.29 29.54
C GLU A 256 88.34 50.30 28.90
N PHE A 257 88.48 49.88 27.64
CA PHE A 257 89.75 49.97 26.92
C PHE A 257 90.22 51.42 26.75
N SER A 258 89.31 52.36 26.48
CA SER A 258 89.63 53.80 26.43
C SER A 258 90.08 54.34 27.79
N ASN A 259 89.42 53.93 28.88
CA ASN A 259 89.79 54.30 30.24
C ASN A 259 91.13 53.66 30.67
N GLN A 260 91.42 52.43 30.24
CA GLN A 260 92.71 51.77 30.44
C GLN A 260 93.85 52.47 29.66
N LEU A 261 93.55 53.03 28.49
CA LEU A 261 94.48 53.87 27.72
C LEU A 261 94.66 55.28 28.31
N ALA A 262 93.69 55.80 29.08
CA ALA A 262 93.72 57.14 29.69
C ALA A 262 94.23 57.19 31.14
N GLY A 263 94.49 56.04 31.77
CA GLY A 263 94.77 55.93 33.20
C GLY A 263 96.11 55.29 33.56
N GLN A 264 97.22 55.98 33.32
CA GLN A 264 98.45 55.74 34.08
C GLN A 264 98.43 56.63 35.32
N VAL A 265 97.68 56.25 36.37
CA VAL A 265 97.68 56.98 37.64
C VAL A 265 97.64 56.01 38.82
N ASN A 266 98.75 56.01 39.55
CA ASN A 266 98.92 55.46 40.89
C ASN A 266 98.00 56.20 41.87
N VAL A 267 97.12 55.49 42.58
CA VAL A 267 96.31 56.07 43.67
C VAL A 267 96.48 55.22 44.92
N GLU A 268 97.32 55.74 45.82
CA GLU A 268 97.28 55.42 47.25
C GLU A 268 96.21 56.30 47.89
N MET A 269 95.19 55.73 48.54
CA MET A 269 94.60 56.36 49.73
C MET A 269 93.72 55.42 50.57
N ASP A 270 94.28 55.13 51.76
CA ASP A 270 93.70 55.19 53.10
C ASP A 270 92.38 54.47 53.42
N ALA A 271 92.51 53.35 54.15
CA ALA A 271 91.44 52.53 54.66
C ALA A 271 91.04 52.95 56.08
N ALA A 272 89.80 53.40 56.24
CA ALA A 272 89.16 53.58 57.54
C ALA A 272 88.97 52.21 58.28
N PRO A 273 88.80 52.21 59.62
CA PRO A 273 88.99 51.03 60.46
C PRO A 273 88.06 49.87 60.08
N GLY A 274 88.66 48.69 59.89
CA GLY A 274 87.98 47.50 59.38
C GLY A 274 86.76 47.10 60.20
N VAL A 275 85.59 47.22 59.57
CA VAL A 275 84.48 46.30 59.84
C VAL A 275 85.05 44.90 59.69
N ASP A 276 84.77 44.02 60.65
CA ASP A 276 85.16 42.60 60.61
C ASP A 276 84.55 41.94 59.37
N LEU A 277 85.30 42.04 58.27
CA LEU A 277 84.90 41.65 56.93
C LEU A 277 84.62 40.15 56.89
N THR A 278 85.31 39.39 57.74
CA THR A 278 85.10 37.95 57.89
C THR A 278 83.71 37.65 58.44
N ARG A 279 83.22 38.43 59.42
CA ARG A 279 81.86 38.29 59.95
C ARG A 279 80.79 38.67 58.92
N VAL A 280 80.97 39.78 58.21
CA VAL A 280 79.99 40.24 57.19
C VAL A 280 79.97 39.31 55.98
N LEU A 281 81.12 38.79 55.54
CA LEU A 281 81.20 37.79 54.48
C LEU A 281 80.57 36.46 54.90
N ALA A 282 80.74 36.05 56.17
CA ALA A 282 80.09 34.85 56.71
C ALA A 282 78.57 35.01 56.78
N GLU A 283 78.08 36.15 57.26
CA GLU A 283 76.64 36.46 57.36
C GLU A 283 76.00 36.57 55.96
N MET A 284 76.68 37.19 54.99
CA MET A 284 76.26 37.20 53.57
C MET A 284 76.21 35.78 53.00
N ARG A 285 77.22 34.94 53.26
CA ARG A 285 77.25 33.55 52.79
C ARG A 285 76.09 32.74 53.37
N GLU A 286 75.79 32.90 54.67
CA GLU A 286 74.66 32.23 55.32
C GLU A 286 73.31 32.70 54.75
N GLN A 287 73.15 34.00 54.46
CA GLN A 287 71.95 34.52 53.79
C GLN A 287 71.80 33.96 52.37
N TYR A 288 72.88 33.89 51.59
CA TYR A 288 72.84 33.29 50.25
C TYR A 288 72.55 31.80 50.29
N GLU A 289 73.13 31.07 51.25
CA GLU A 289 72.88 29.64 51.43
C GLU A 289 71.43 29.39 51.87
N ALA A 290 70.88 30.22 52.76
CA ALA A 290 69.47 30.18 53.14
C ALA A 290 68.52 30.49 51.97
N ILE A 291 68.85 31.48 51.13
CA ILE A 291 68.05 31.82 49.94
C ILE A 291 68.13 30.71 48.89
N ALA A 292 69.32 30.14 48.64
CA ALA A 292 69.50 29.05 47.69
C ALA A 292 68.75 27.79 48.15
N GLU A 293 68.84 27.46 49.43
CA GLU A 293 68.14 26.32 50.03
C GLU A 293 66.62 26.52 50.06
N LYS A 294 66.14 27.75 50.32
CA LYS A 294 64.72 28.09 50.20
C LYS A 294 64.25 27.97 48.75
N ASN A 295 65.00 28.50 47.78
CA ASN A 295 64.66 28.42 46.35
C ASN A 295 64.60 26.96 45.89
N ARG A 296 65.56 26.13 46.30
CA ARG A 296 65.54 24.68 46.04
C ARG A 296 64.27 24.01 46.57
N ARG A 297 63.89 24.28 47.82
CA ARG A 297 62.65 23.74 48.41
C ARG A 297 61.38 24.25 47.73
N ASP A 298 61.33 25.53 47.40
CA ASP A 298 60.18 26.13 46.70
C ASP A 298 60.03 25.55 45.29
N ALA A 299 61.15 25.30 44.58
CA ALA A 299 61.15 24.63 43.28
C ALA A 299 60.70 23.17 43.39
N GLU A 300 61.23 22.40 44.34
CA GLU A 300 60.80 21.02 44.60
C GLU A 300 59.30 20.96 44.92
N ALA A 301 58.81 21.81 45.82
CA ALA A 301 57.39 21.88 46.18
C ALA A 301 56.52 22.24 44.97
N TRP A 302 56.96 23.18 44.14
CA TRP A 302 56.27 23.55 42.91
C TRP A 302 56.20 22.38 41.91
N PHE A 303 57.31 21.66 41.69
CA PHE A 303 57.34 20.47 40.85
C PHE A 303 56.43 19.36 41.37
N PHE A 304 56.45 19.10 42.69
CA PHE A 304 55.55 18.12 43.29
C PHE A 304 54.09 18.51 43.10
N SER A 305 53.72 19.77 43.38
CA SER A 305 52.36 20.25 43.19
C SER A 305 51.90 20.12 41.73
N LYS A 306 52.75 20.47 40.77
CA LYS A 306 52.39 20.39 39.34
C LYS A 306 52.31 18.95 38.84
N THR A 307 53.18 18.07 39.34
CA THR A 307 53.13 16.63 39.03
C THR A 307 51.88 15.99 39.62
N GLU A 308 51.48 16.36 40.83
CA GLU A 308 50.26 15.85 41.46
C GLU A 308 48.99 16.31 40.72
N GLU A 309 48.95 17.58 40.31
CA GLU A 309 47.85 18.13 39.51
C GLU A 309 47.75 17.42 38.14
N LEU A 310 48.87 17.27 37.44
CA LEU A 310 48.91 16.53 36.18
C LEU A 310 48.46 15.07 36.35
N ASN A 311 48.89 14.41 37.43
CA ASN A 311 48.48 13.04 37.72
C ASN A 311 46.97 12.92 37.99
N LYS A 312 46.37 13.89 38.69
CA LYS A 312 44.91 13.97 38.89
C LYS A 312 44.17 14.17 37.57
N GLU A 313 44.67 15.05 36.71
CA GLU A 313 44.07 15.30 35.39
C GLU A 313 44.18 14.06 34.48
N VAL A 314 45.33 13.39 34.46
CA VAL A 314 45.52 12.13 33.71
C VAL A 314 44.58 11.03 34.21
N ALA A 315 44.40 10.89 35.52
CA ALA A 315 43.48 9.92 36.09
C ALA A 315 42.03 10.22 35.69
N SER A 316 41.59 11.48 35.81
CA SER A 316 40.25 11.93 35.40
C SER A 316 40.00 11.71 33.89
N ASN A 317 40.95 12.12 33.05
CA ASN A 317 40.86 11.93 31.60
C ASN A 317 40.82 10.44 31.24
N THR A 318 41.59 9.59 31.94
CA THR A 318 41.56 8.14 31.73
C THR A 318 40.20 7.55 32.09
N GLU A 319 39.60 7.98 33.20
CA GLU A 319 38.26 7.55 33.60
C GLU A 319 37.20 7.96 32.57
N MET A 320 37.21 9.22 32.12
CA MET A 320 36.31 9.72 31.07
C MET A 320 36.47 8.96 29.75
N ILE A 321 37.70 8.59 29.37
CA ILE A 321 37.94 7.77 28.18
C ILE A 321 37.35 6.36 28.36
N GLN A 322 37.50 5.75 29.54
CA GLN A 322 36.92 4.42 29.79
C GLN A 322 35.38 4.46 29.78
N THR A 323 34.75 5.46 30.42
CA THR A 323 33.30 5.59 30.43
C THR A 323 32.75 5.82 29.03
N SER A 324 33.34 6.74 28.26
CA SER A 324 32.96 6.99 26.86
C SER A 324 33.14 5.72 26.00
N LYS A 325 34.23 4.96 26.20
CA LYS A 325 34.44 3.70 25.51
C LYS A 325 33.36 2.67 25.86
N THR A 326 32.95 2.56 27.12
CA THR A 326 31.87 1.66 27.52
C THR A 326 30.52 2.07 26.91
N GLU A 327 30.19 3.36 26.93
CA GLU A 327 28.97 3.90 26.30
C GLU A 327 28.93 3.62 24.79
N ILE A 328 30.04 3.82 24.08
CA ILE A 328 30.15 3.48 22.66
C ILE A 328 29.91 1.99 22.44
N THR A 329 30.46 1.11 23.28
CA THR A 329 30.23 -0.33 23.15
C THR A 329 28.79 -0.73 23.41
N ASP A 330 28.11 -0.10 24.37
CA ASP A 330 26.72 -0.37 24.69
C ASP A 330 25.79 0.15 23.59
N LEU A 331 26.01 1.36 23.09
CA LEU A 331 25.30 1.90 21.92
C LEU A 331 25.49 1.00 20.69
N ARG A 332 26.69 0.45 20.49
CA ARG A 332 26.92 -0.48 19.37
C ARG A 332 26.13 -1.78 19.54
N ARG A 333 26.01 -2.30 20.78
CA ARG A 333 25.18 -3.49 21.07
C ARG A 333 23.70 -3.20 20.87
N THR A 334 23.20 -2.04 21.28
CA THR A 334 21.79 -1.68 21.11
C THR A 334 21.44 -1.49 19.63
N VAL A 335 22.32 -0.85 18.84
CA VAL A 335 22.14 -0.72 17.38
C VAL A 335 22.07 -2.10 16.73
N GLN A 336 23.00 -3.00 17.04
CA GLN A 336 22.97 -4.37 16.50
C GLN A 336 21.69 -5.13 16.90
N GLY A 337 21.24 -4.97 18.15
CA GLY A 337 19.97 -5.57 18.60
C GLY A 337 18.76 -5.05 17.83
N LEU A 338 18.69 -3.73 17.60
CA LEU A 338 17.62 -3.11 16.81
C LEU A 338 17.67 -3.49 15.33
N GLU A 339 18.87 -3.65 14.75
CA GLU A 339 19.03 -4.14 13.38
C GLU A 339 18.50 -5.57 13.23
N ILE A 340 18.81 -6.46 14.17
CA ILE A 340 18.31 -7.84 14.18
C ILE A 340 16.78 -7.85 14.32
N GLU A 341 16.23 -7.05 15.23
CA GLU A 341 14.78 -6.94 15.39
C GLU A 341 14.11 -6.43 14.11
N LEU A 342 14.70 -5.42 13.46
CA LEU A 342 14.21 -4.93 12.17
C LEU A 342 14.21 -6.02 11.10
N GLN A 343 15.29 -6.81 10.98
CA GLN A 343 15.36 -7.92 10.03
C GLN A 343 14.33 -9.02 10.34
N SER A 344 14.12 -9.32 11.63
CA SER A 344 13.08 -10.24 12.09
C SER A 344 11.67 -9.77 11.68
N GLN A 345 11.35 -8.50 11.94
CA GLN A 345 10.07 -7.91 11.59
C GLN A 345 9.84 -7.87 10.07
N LEU A 346 10.88 -7.55 9.28
CA LEU A 346 10.79 -7.61 7.81
C LEU A 346 10.53 -9.03 7.32
N SER A 347 11.17 -10.03 7.91
CA SER A 347 10.95 -11.44 7.59
C SER A 347 9.52 -11.89 7.95
N MET A 348 9.02 -11.46 9.11
CA MET A 348 7.65 -11.72 9.54
C MET A 348 6.64 -11.07 8.59
N LYS A 349 6.86 -9.80 8.23
CA LYS A 349 6.02 -9.08 7.26
C LYS A 349 5.97 -9.82 5.91
N ALA A 350 7.12 -10.21 5.37
CA ALA A 350 7.18 -10.94 4.09
C ALA A 350 6.43 -12.29 4.17
N GLY A 351 6.53 -13.01 5.29
CA GLY A 351 5.78 -14.24 5.51
C GLY A 351 4.26 -14.01 5.56
N LEU A 352 3.80 -12.93 6.20
CA LEU A 352 2.40 -12.56 6.25
C LEU A 352 1.86 -12.13 4.88
N GLU A 353 2.62 -11.31 4.13
CA GLU A 353 2.25 -10.91 2.76
C GLU A 353 2.17 -12.13 1.83
N SER A 354 3.11 -13.08 1.93
CA SER A 354 3.06 -14.33 1.18
C SER A 354 1.84 -15.17 1.54
N SER A 355 1.52 -15.29 2.83
CA SER A 355 0.34 -16.04 3.30
C SER A 355 -0.95 -15.39 2.80
N LEU A 356 -1.04 -14.06 2.84
CA LEU A 356 -2.17 -13.31 2.30
C LEU A 356 -2.34 -13.59 0.80
N ALA A 357 -1.27 -13.44 0.01
CA ALA A 357 -1.30 -13.71 -1.42
C ALA A 357 -1.70 -15.16 -1.76
N GLU A 358 -1.23 -16.14 -0.99
CA GLU A 358 -1.63 -17.54 -1.13
C GLU A 358 -3.13 -17.72 -0.86
N THR A 359 -3.66 -17.10 0.19
CA THR A 359 -5.10 -17.18 0.50
C THR A 359 -5.96 -16.49 -0.56
N GLU A 360 -5.55 -15.32 -1.05
CA GLU A 360 -6.24 -14.60 -2.13
C GLU A 360 -6.25 -15.44 -3.41
N CYS A 361 -5.12 -16.05 -3.78
CA CYS A 361 -5.01 -16.94 -4.94
C CYS A 361 -5.93 -18.16 -4.80
N ARG A 362 -5.97 -18.78 -3.60
CA ARG A 362 -6.86 -19.90 -3.32
C ARG A 362 -8.33 -19.51 -3.47
N TYR A 363 -8.75 -18.38 -2.91
CA TYR A 363 -10.13 -17.91 -3.03
C TYR A 363 -10.48 -17.50 -4.47
N ALA A 364 -9.56 -16.87 -5.21
CA ALA A 364 -9.74 -16.56 -6.62
C ALA A 364 -9.95 -17.83 -7.46
N THR A 365 -9.18 -18.89 -7.18
CA THR A 365 -9.34 -20.19 -7.84
C THR A 365 -10.69 -20.83 -7.52
N GLN A 366 -11.11 -20.80 -6.25
CA GLN A 366 -12.42 -21.30 -5.84
C GLN A 366 -13.56 -20.54 -6.52
N LEU A 367 -13.45 -19.21 -6.59
CA LEU A 367 -14.44 -18.38 -7.27
C LEU A 367 -14.51 -18.71 -8.76
N GLN A 368 -13.36 -18.90 -9.43
CA GLN A 368 -13.30 -19.30 -10.82
C GLN A 368 -13.94 -20.68 -11.05
N GLN A 369 -13.73 -21.64 -10.15
CA GLN A 369 -14.38 -22.95 -10.21
C GLN A 369 -15.91 -22.85 -10.09
N ILE A 370 -16.41 -22.06 -9.14
CA ILE A 370 -17.85 -21.83 -8.96
C ILE A 370 -18.44 -21.12 -10.19
N GLN A 371 -17.75 -20.10 -10.71
CA GLN A 371 -18.17 -19.39 -11.92
C GLN A 371 -18.24 -20.33 -13.13
N GLY A 372 -17.28 -21.26 -13.26
CA GLY A 372 -17.30 -22.29 -14.28
C GLY A 372 -18.49 -23.25 -14.15
N LEU A 373 -18.83 -23.67 -12.92
CA LEU A 373 -20.00 -24.50 -12.66
C LEU A 373 -21.30 -23.76 -13.02
N ILE A 374 -21.43 -22.48 -12.63
CA ILE A 374 -22.58 -21.64 -12.97
C ILE A 374 -22.72 -21.54 -14.49
N GLY A 375 -21.64 -21.22 -15.21
CA GLY A 375 -21.66 -21.13 -16.67
C GLY A 375 -22.03 -22.46 -17.35
N GLY A 376 -21.58 -23.59 -16.80
CA GLY A 376 -21.98 -24.92 -17.27
C GLY A 376 -23.49 -25.18 -17.09
N LEU A 377 -24.04 -24.83 -15.92
CA LEU A 377 -25.48 -24.96 -15.65
C LEU A 377 -26.33 -24.01 -16.50
N GLU A 378 -25.88 -22.77 -16.71
CA GLU A 378 -26.53 -21.80 -17.59
C GLU A 378 -26.58 -22.30 -19.03
N THR A 379 -25.49 -22.91 -19.50
CA THR A 379 -25.42 -23.52 -20.84
C THR A 379 -26.41 -24.67 -20.95
N GLN A 380 -26.43 -25.61 -20.00
CA GLN A 380 -27.40 -26.72 -19.96
C GLN A 380 -28.85 -26.24 -19.91
N LEU A 381 -29.15 -25.19 -19.13
CA LEU A 381 -30.48 -24.58 -19.10
C LEU A 381 -30.85 -23.95 -20.44
N SER A 382 -29.89 -23.31 -21.13
CA SER A 382 -30.13 -22.75 -22.48
C SER A 382 -30.39 -23.84 -23.51
N GLU A 383 -29.66 -24.96 -23.46
CA GLU A 383 -29.83 -26.11 -24.35
C GLU A 383 -31.21 -26.74 -24.16
N LEU A 384 -31.61 -27.00 -22.91
CA LEU A 384 -32.92 -27.57 -22.59
C LEU A 384 -34.08 -26.64 -22.98
N ARG A 385 -33.91 -25.31 -22.84
CA ARG A 385 -34.88 -24.33 -23.35
C ARG A 385 -34.99 -24.39 -24.88
N SER A 386 -33.87 -24.42 -25.58
CA SER A 386 -33.85 -24.54 -27.04
C SER A 386 -34.49 -25.85 -27.50
N GLU A 387 -34.20 -26.96 -26.83
CA GLU A 387 -34.78 -28.26 -27.14
C GLU A 387 -36.31 -28.25 -26.90
N MET A 388 -36.76 -27.66 -25.80
CA MET A 388 -38.18 -27.49 -25.50
C MET A 388 -38.90 -26.62 -26.55
N GLU A 389 -38.27 -25.54 -27.00
CA GLU A 389 -38.80 -24.69 -28.09
C GLU A 389 -38.92 -25.47 -29.40
N CYS A 390 -37.90 -26.25 -29.77
CA CYS A 390 -37.94 -27.12 -30.95
C CYS A 390 -39.06 -28.16 -30.85
N GLN A 391 -39.20 -28.85 -29.72
CA GLN A 391 -40.28 -29.81 -29.49
C GLN A 391 -41.66 -29.12 -29.58
N ASN A 392 -41.81 -27.94 -29.00
CA ASN A 392 -43.07 -27.18 -29.08
C ASN A 392 -43.44 -26.80 -30.52
N GLN A 393 -42.46 -26.40 -31.33
CA GLN A 393 -42.65 -26.13 -32.76
C GLN A 393 -43.07 -27.39 -33.52
N GLU A 394 -42.43 -28.53 -33.26
CA GLU A 394 -42.79 -29.81 -33.87
C GLU A 394 -44.23 -30.23 -33.49
N TYR A 395 -44.60 -30.10 -32.22
CA TYR A 395 -45.98 -30.36 -31.76
C TYR A 395 -47.00 -29.45 -32.46
N LYS A 396 -46.69 -28.16 -32.66
CA LYS A 396 -47.57 -27.24 -33.41
C LYS A 396 -47.75 -27.68 -34.86
N ILE A 397 -46.66 -28.05 -35.55
CA ILE A 397 -46.72 -28.53 -36.94
C ILE A 397 -47.55 -29.81 -37.04
N LEU A 398 -47.39 -30.74 -36.09
CA LEU A 398 -48.17 -31.98 -36.05
C LEU A 398 -49.66 -31.71 -35.83
N LEU A 399 -50.00 -30.76 -34.95
CA LEU A 399 -51.39 -30.34 -34.70
C LEU A 399 -51.98 -29.69 -35.96
N GLU A 400 -51.28 -28.74 -36.58
CA GLU A 400 -51.70 -28.13 -37.84
C GLU A 400 -51.90 -29.17 -38.96
N GLY A 401 -51.00 -30.16 -39.05
CA GLY A 401 -51.13 -31.27 -40.00
C GLY A 401 -52.28 -32.24 -39.67
N GLN A 402 -52.63 -32.40 -38.40
CA GLN A 402 -53.82 -33.15 -37.98
C GLN A 402 -55.09 -32.38 -38.34
N ASP A 403 -55.15 -31.09 -38.04
CA ASP A 403 -56.28 -30.22 -38.37
C ASP A 403 -56.53 -30.16 -39.89
N ALA A 404 -55.45 -30.04 -40.69
CA ALA A 404 -55.53 -30.09 -42.15
C ALA A 404 -56.07 -31.44 -42.67
N ARG A 405 -55.67 -32.56 -42.06
CA ARG A 405 -56.21 -33.89 -42.40
C ARG A 405 -57.68 -34.02 -42.02
N MET A 406 -58.08 -33.53 -40.84
CA MET A 406 -59.48 -33.53 -40.42
C MET A 406 -60.36 -32.69 -41.34
N ALA A 407 -59.88 -31.51 -41.78
CA ALA A 407 -60.56 -30.71 -42.80
C ALA A 407 -60.64 -31.45 -44.15
N GLY A 408 -59.59 -32.19 -44.54
CA GLY A 408 -59.58 -33.05 -45.72
C GLY A 408 -60.58 -34.22 -45.66
N ILE A 409 -60.83 -34.77 -44.47
CA ILE A 409 -61.84 -35.81 -44.24
C ILE A 409 -63.24 -35.19 -44.30
N GLY A 410 -63.48 -34.06 -43.63
CA GLY A 410 -64.77 -33.37 -43.68
C GLY A 410 -65.16 -32.94 -45.11
N THR A 411 -64.19 -32.52 -45.93
CA THR A 411 -64.42 -32.20 -47.35
C THR A 411 -64.64 -33.45 -48.20
N ARG A 412 -63.99 -34.58 -47.89
CA ARG A 412 -64.25 -35.87 -48.56
C ARG A 412 -65.58 -36.49 -48.16
N GLU A 413 -66.01 -36.39 -46.90
CA GLU A 413 -67.34 -36.81 -46.46
C GLU A 413 -68.44 -35.94 -47.07
N ALA A 414 -68.23 -34.63 -47.18
CA ALA A 414 -69.14 -33.74 -47.92
C ALA A 414 -69.22 -34.09 -49.42
N SER A 415 -68.14 -34.64 -50.00
CA SER A 415 -68.10 -35.11 -51.40
C SER A 415 -68.62 -36.54 -51.61
N LEU A 416 -68.73 -37.37 -50.56
CA LEU A 416 -69.12 -38.78 -50.62
C LEU A 416 -70.52 -39.07 -50.05
N GLY A 417 -71.28 -38.03 -49.70
CA GLY A 417 -72.72 -38.10 -49.38
C GLY A 417 -73.64 -38.45 -50.57
N GLY A 418 -73.18 -39.26 -51.52
CA GLY A 418 -73.95 -39.69 -52.68
C GLY A 418 -73.32 -40.86 -53.42
N GLY A 419 -73.58 -42.09 -52.97
CA GLY A 419 -73.27 -43.29 -53.76
C GLY A 419 -73.11 -44.56 -52.93
N GLY A 420 -74.17 -45.38 -52.88
CA GLY A 420 -74.14 -46.72 -52.27
C GLY A 420 -73.21 -47.67 -53.04
N GLY A 421 -72.21 -48.20 -52.34
CA GLY A 421 -71.27 -49.20 -52.84
C GLY A 421 -71.22 -50.42 -51.92
N LYS A 422 -71.47 -51.59 -52.49
CA LYS A 422 -71.50 -52.92 -51.84
C LYS A 422 -70.10 -53.31 -51.34
N VAL A 423 -69.98 -53.81 -50.11
CA VAL A 423 -68.67 -54.08 -49.46
C VAL A 423 -68.46 -55.59 -49.29
N ARG A 424 -67.35 -56.11 -49.85
CA ARG A 424 -66.86 -57.48 -49.59
C ARG A 424 -65.83 -57.45 -48.48
N ILE A 425 -66.05 -58.25 -47.43
CA ILE A 425 -65.11 -58.41 -46.32
C ILE A 425 -64.54 -59.83 -46.38
N ASN A 426 -63.22 -59.92 -46.49
CA ASN A 426 -62.48 -61.16 -46.35
C ASN A 426 -61.87 -61.20 -44.95
N VAL A 427 -62.17 -62.24 -44.18
CA VAL A 427 -61.56 -62.46 -42.86
C VAL A 427 -60.60 -63.63 -42.98
N GLU A 428 -59.33 -63.36 -42.72
CA GLU A 428 -58.25 -64.35 -42.71
C GLU A 428 -57.71 -64.50 -41.30
N GLU A 429 -57.67 -65.74 -40.82
CA GLU A 429 -57.16 -66.07 -39.50
C GLU A 429 -55.75 -66.66 -39.64
N SER A 430 -54.78 -66.00 -39.03
CA SER A 430 -53.36 -66.33 -39.11
C SER A 430 -52.83 -66.60 -37.71
N VAL A 431 -52.18 -67.74 -37.51
CA VAL A 431 -51.43 -68.05 -36.27
C VAL A 431 -49.99 -68.37 -36.67
N ASP A 432 -49.01 -67.69 -36.06
CA ASP A 432 -47.57 -67.77 -36.38
C ASP A 432 -47.21 -67.62 -37.87
N GLY A 433 -47.87 -66.66 -38.54
CA GLY A 433 -47.46 -66.22 -39.88
C GLY A 433 -47.79 -67.18 -41.04
N LYS A 434 -48.55 -68.27 -40.80
CA LYS A 434 -49.18 -69.07 -41.87
C LYS A 434 -50.71 -69.02 -41.75
N VAL A 435 -51.37 -68.73 -42.88
CA VAL A 435 -52.84 -68.62 -42.97
C VAL A 435 -53.45 -70.01 -42.84
N VAL A 436 -54.32 -70.19 -41.84
CA VAL A 436 -54.92 -71.51 -41.53
C VAL A 436 -56.36 -71.61 -42.04
N SER A 437 -57.05 -70.48 -42.29
CA SER A 437 -58.39 -70.46 -42.89
C SER A 437 -58.74 -69.09 -43.48
N SER A 438 -59.43 -69.09 -44.63
CA SER A 438 -59.94 -67.89 -45.30
C SER A 438 -61.43 -68.08 -45.59
N ARG A 439 -62.28 -67.16 -45.11
CA ARG A 439 -63.73 -67.18 -45.36
C ARG A 439 -64.18 -65.82 -45.92
N LYS A 440 -64.89 -65.87 -47.05
CA LYS A 440 -65.40 -64.69 -47.76
C LYS A 440 -66.87 -64.46 -47.41
N ARG A 441 -67.25 -63.24 -47.05
CA ARG A 441 -68.66 -62.83 -46.91
C ARG A 441 -68.92 -61.55 -47.71
N GLU A 442 -70.00 -61.58 -48.49
CA GLU A 442 -70.58 -60.40 -49.14
C GLU A 442 -71.69 -59.82 -48.27
N ILE A 443 -71.72 -58.50 -48.12
CA ILE A 443 -72.86 -57.75 -47.58
C ILE A 443 -73.34 -56.77 -48.66
#